data_AF-A0A3P7V6T3-F1
#
_entry.id   AF-A0A3P7V6T3-F1
#
_cell.length_a   1.000
_cell.length_b   1.000
_cell.length_c   1.000
_cell.angle_alpha   90.00
_cell.angle_beta   90.00
_cell.angle_gamma   90.00
#
_symmetry.space_group_name_H-M   'P 1'
#
loop_
_entity.id
_entity.type
_entity.pdbx_description
1 polymer ?
#
loop_
_entity_poly.entity_id
_entity_poly.type
_entity_poly.pdbx_seq_one_letter_code
_entity_poly.pdbx_strand_id
1 'polypeptide(L)'
;MWNRIAATVDKCLLICKGDLWKPVPFNLASTLDLWWVVEGDDLLLSFIYVISRNYRWTFTKLRIFAVIKETEVDDVKDQTSKRIHQASLEADSIEIRSVAADDIATYGSAKLSTHQNMQENEGSKGRRIYKNEPPVGLTSLIRSESANADLIMLNLPRPRGDMPASRLLQMLDVVTKRLTRVVIFRPPINF
;
A
#
# COMPACT_ATOMS: atom_id res chain seq x y z
N MET A 1 -10.32 -14.32 12.68
CA MET A 1 -9.53 -15.47 12.16
C MET A 1 -8.38 -15.01 11.26
N TRP A 2 -8.63 -14.26 10.18
CA TRP A 2 -7.57 -13.76 9.26
C TRP A 2 -6.56 -12.78 9.89
N ASN A 3 -7.03 -11.81 10.68
CA ASN A 3 -6.14 -10.95 11.47
C ASN A 3 -5.25 -11.75 12.43
N ARG A 4 -5.71 -12.92 12.88
CA ARG A 4 -4.91 -13.83 13.72
C ARG A 4 -3.91 -14.62 12.87
N ILE A 5 -4.36 -15.28 11.79
CA ILE A 5 -3.50 -16.10 10.90
C ILE A 5 -2.31 -15.30 10.35
N ALA A 6 -2.52 -14.04 9.96
CA ALA A 6 -1.48 -13.22 9.35
C ALA A 6 -0.61 -12.47 10.38
N ALA A 7 -1.10 -12.29 11.62
CA ALA A 7 -0.36 -11.66 12.71
C ALA A 7 0.43 -12.65 13.57
N THR A 8 0.02 -13.92 13.63
CA THR A 8 0.69 -14.93 14.47
C THR A 8 1.91 -15.58 13.82
N VAL A 9 2.16 -15.38 12.52
CA VAL A 9 3.14 -16.20 11.76
C VAL A 9 4.30 -15.40 11.16
N ASP A 10 4.45 -14.11 11.44
CA ASP A 10 5.59 -13.29 10.97
C ASP A 10 5.95 -13.50 9.48
N LYS A 11 4.92 -13.51 8.62
CA LYS A 11 5.02 -13.78 7.19
C LYS A 11 4.49 -12.61 6.36
N CYS A 12 5.06 -12.44 5.17
CA CYS A 12 4.46 -11.62 4.12
C CYS A 12 3.10 -12.21 3.69
N LEU A 13 2.13 -11.34 3.40
CA LEU A 13 0.86 -11.72 2.81
C LEU A 13 0.73 -11.04 1.44
N LEU A 14 0.41 -11.85 0.42
CA LEU A 14 0.06 -11.37 -0.91
C LEU A 14 -1.37 -11.77 -1.21
N ILE A 15 -2.19 -10.81 -1.63
CA ILE A 15 -3.54 -11.04 -2.12
C ILE A 15 -3.56 -10.64 -3.60
N CYS A 16 -3.86 -11.61 -4.44
CA CYS A 16 -3.87 -11.47 -5.88
C CYS A 16 -5.31 -11.38 -6.39
N LYS A 17 -5.62 -10.36 -7.19
CA LYS A 17 -6.92 -10.18 -7.84
C LYS A 17 -6.74 -10.05 -9.35
N GLY A 18 -7.59 -10.74 -10.09
CA GLY A 18 -7.57 -10.79 -11.55
C GLY A 18 -6.65 -11.87 -12.10
N ASP A 19 -6.59 -11.96 -13.43
CA ASP A 19 -5.79 -12.97 -14.14
C ASP A 19 -4.32 -12.51 -14.24
N LEU A 20 -3.58 -12.62 -13.14
CA LEU A 20 -2.18 -12.20 -13.06
C LEU A 20 -1.26 -12.93 -14.05
N TRP A 21 -1.64 -14.14 -14.46
CA TRP A 21 -0.79 -15.04 -15.24
C TRP A 21 -1.03 -14.93 -16.74
N LYS A 22 -2.09 -14.23 -17.17
CA LYS A 22 -2.37 -14.00 -18.59
C LYS A 22 -1.20 -13.29 -19.29
N PRO A 23 -0.67 -13.86 -20.40
CA PRO A 23 0.32 -13.24 -21.27
C PRO A 23 -0.03 -11.78 -21.56
N VAL A 24 0.88 -10.86 -21.23
CA VAL A 24 0.83 -9.50 -21.79
C VAL A 24 1.42 -9.66 -23.18
N PRO A 25 0.73 -9.24 -24.25
CA PRO A 25 1.28 -9.31 -25.60
C PRO A 25 2.61 -8.56 -25.66
N PHE A 26 3.66 -9.20 -26.19
CA PHE A 26 5.02 -8.65 -26.27
C PHE A 26 5.11 -7.30 -27.02
N ASN A 27 4.09 -6.96 -27.80
CA ASN A 27 4.07 -5.79 -28.67
C ASN A 27 3.39 -4.58 -28.00
N LEU A 28 2.88 -4.74 -26.76
CA LEU A 28 2.23 -3.68 -26.01
C LEU A 28 3.20 -3.18 -24.93
N ALA A 29 3.47 -1.87 -24.90
CA ALA A 29 4.18 -1.27 -23.79
C ALA A 29 3.34 -1.42 -22.52
N SER A 30 3.72 -2.34 -21.64
CA SER A 30 2.98 -2.59 -20.41
C SER A 30 3.45 -1.77 -19.24
N THR A 31 2.56 -1.48 -18.29
CA THR A 31 2.88 -0.68 -17.11
C THR A 31 2.70 -1.45 -15.80
N LEU A 32 3.66 -1.29 -14.90
CA LEU A 32 3.57 -1.71 -13.52
C LEU A 32 3.48 -0.46 -12.65
N ASP A 33 2.32 -0.26 -12.04
CA ASP A 33 2.09 0.86 -11.14
C ASP A 33 2.25 0.41 -9.70
N LEU A 34 3.20 1.00 -8.99
CA LEU A 34 3.39 0.82 -7.56
C LEU A 34 2.78 2.01 -6.81
N TRP A 35 1.73 1.75 -6.03
CA TRP A 35 1.21 2.72 -5.05
C TRP A 35 1.75 2.38 -3.67
N TRP A 36 2.77 3.12 -3.26
CA TRP A 36 3.50 2.88 -2.02
C TRP A 36 3.12 3.90 -0.96
N VAL A 37 2.44 3.46 0.09
CA VAL A 37 2.15 4.28 1.27
C VAL A 37 3.40 4.36 2.14
N VAL A 38 4.00 5.56 2.23
CA VAL A 38 5.35 5.79 2.79
C VAL A 38 5.43 5.55 4.30
N GLU A 39 4.32 5.71 5.04
CA GLU A 39 4.22 5.34 6.47
C GLU A 39 4.40 3.83 6.72
N GLY A 40 4.38 3.03 5.65
CA GLY A 40 4.62 1.60 5.69
C GLY A 40 6.10 1.21 5.70
N ASP A 41 6.31 -0.07 5.41
CA ASP A 41 7.62 -0.69 5.26
C ASP A 41 8.23 -0.45 3.86
N ASP A 42 9.55 -0.65 3.78
CA ASP A 42 10.31 -0.69 2.52
C ASP A 42 10.32 -2.07 1.85
N LEU A 43 9.80 -3.11 2.51
CA LEU A 43 9.86 -4.46 1.98
C LEU A 43 9.05 -4.59 0.68
N LEU A 44 8.00 -3.78 0.51
CA LEU A 44 7.30 -3.64 -0.77
C LEU A 44 8.23 -3.14 -1.89
N LEU A 45 9.14 -2.20 -1.62
CA LEU A 45 10.12 -1.74 -2.63
C LEU A 45 11.06 -2.88 -3.02
N SER A 46 11.54 -3.66 -2.03
CA SER A 46 12.37 -4.85 -2.30
C SER A 46 11.62 -5.92 -3.08
N PHE A 47 10.33 -6.12 -2.78
CA PHE A 47 9.49 -7.05 -3.52
C PHE A 47 9.33 -6.62 -4.99
N ILE A 48 9.10 -5.33 -5.23
CA ILE A 48 9.02 -4.76 -6.59
C ILE A 48 10.32 -4.98 -7.34
N TYR A 49 11.47 -4.75 -6.70
CA TYR A 49 12.78 -4.99 -7.31
C TYR A 49 12.93 -6.42 -7.82
N VAL A 50 12.48 -7.40 -7.04
CA VAL A 50 12.53 -8.83 -7.45
C VAL A 50 11.56 -9.11 -8.59
N ILE A 51 10.34 -8.57 -8.55
CA ILE A 51 9.32 -8.82 -9.58
C ILE A 51 9.69 -8.18 -10.91
N SER A 52 10.24 -6.97 -10.93
CA SER A 52 10.67 -6.29 -12.16
C SER A 52 11.82 -7.03 -12.88
N ARG A 53 12.58 -7.87 -12.16
CA ARG A 53 13.64 -8.70 -12.74
C ARG A 53 13.15 -10.02 -13.32
N ASN A 54 11.90 -10.39 -13.07
CA ASN A 54 11.32 -11.58 -13.69
C ASN A 54 11.14 -11.32 -15.19
N TYR A 55 11.55 -12.27 -16.05
CA TYR A 55 11.48 -12.17 -17.52
C TYR A 55 10.10 -11.73 -18.03
N ARG A 56 9.05 -11.98 -17.25
CA ARG A 56 7.68 -11.63 -17.58
C ARG A 56 7.36 -10.14 -17.42
N TRP A 57 8.07 -9.45 -16.54
CA TRP A 57 7.90 -8.04 -16.24
C TRP A 57 9.12 -7.18 -16.61
N THR A 58 10.19 -7.79 -17.15
CA THR A 58 11.43 -7.07 -17.53
C THR A 58 11.22 -5.92 -18.51
N PHE A 59 10.16 -5.96 -19.32
CA PHE A 59 9.85 -4.90 -20.30
C PHE A 59 8.71 -3.98 -19.85
N THR A 60 8.27 -4.06 -18.59
CA THR A 60 7.21 -3.18 -18.09
C THR A 60 7.78 -1.86 -17.62
N LYS A 61 7.11 -0.77 -17.97
CA LYS A 61 7.43 0.54 -17.43
C LYS A 61 7.00 0.61 -15.97
N LEU A 62 7.93 0.81 -15.06
CA LEU A 62 7.67 0.91 -13.63
C LEU A 62 7.35 2.37 -13.26
N ARG A 63 6.14 2.62 -12.79
CA ARG A 63 5.70 3.94 -12.29
C ARG A 63 5.47 3.86 -10.79
N ILE A 64 6.17 4.69 -10.02
CA ILE A 64 6.05 4.71 -8.56
C ILE A 64 5.24 5.94 -8.14
N PHE A 65 4.14 5.69 -7.45
CA PHE A 65 3.30 6.70 -6.79
C PHE A 65 3.54 6.60 -5.28
N ALA A 66 4.37 7.49 -4.75
CA ALA A 66 4.64 7.59 -3.33
C ALA A 66 3.51 8.37 -2.65
N VAL A 67 2.71 7.67 -1.84
CA VAL A 67 1.56 8.23 -1.13
C VAL A 67 2.00 8.74 0.22
N ILE A 68 1.87 10.05 0.39
CA ILE A 68 2.30 10.81 1.56
C ILE A 68 1.12 11.60 2.10
N LYS A 69 1.12 11.86 3.39
CA LYS A 69 0.11 12.70 4.02
C LYS A 69 0.31 14.14 3.62
N GLU A 70 -0.77 14.84 3.30
CA GLU A 70 -0.73 16.27 2.89
C GLU A 70 0.09 17.15 3.82
N THR A 71 0.04 16.89 5.14
CA THR A 71 0.74 17.70 6.14
C THR A 71 2.23 17.40 6.28
N GLU A 72 2.74 16.33 5.67
CA GLU A 72 4.11 15.81 5.90
C GLU A 72 4.95 15.75 4.61
N VAL A 73 4.41 16.25 3.48
CA VAL A 73 5.06 16.15 2.17
C VAL A 73 6.47 16.76 2.18
N ASP A 74 6.60 17.98 2.68
CA ASP A 74 7.87 18.71 2.69
C ASP A 74 8.91 18.04 3.60
N ASP A 75 8.47 17.41 4.69
CA ASP A 75 9.35 16.78 5.66
C ASP A 75 9.90 15.43 5.16
N VAL A 76 9.12 14.67 4.39
CA VAL A 76 9.45 13.27 4.05
C VAL A 76 9.82 13.04 2.57
N LYS A 77 9.64 14.03 1.69
CA LYS A 77 9.89 13.90 0.24
C LYS A 77 11.33 13.47 -0.10
N ASP A 78 12.33 14.11 0.51
CA ASP A 78 13.73 13.81 0.23
C ASP A 78 14.10 12.41 0.74
N GLN A 79 13.63 12.07 1.94
CA GLN A 79 13.83 10.75 2.52
C GLN A 79 13.13 9.65 1.69
N THR A 80 11.95 9.93 1.14
CA THR A 80 11.21 9.02 0.25
C THR A 80 12.01 8.72 -1.01
N SER A 81 12.55 9.77 -1.64
CA SER A 81 13.39 9.63 -2.85
C SER A 81 14.64 8.81 -2.55
N LYS A 82 15.29 9.07 -1.41
CA LYS A 82 16.46 8.30 -0.95
C LYS A 82 16.15 6.80 -0.76
N ARG A 83 15.01 6.45 -0.17
CA ARG A 83 14.58 5.05 0.03
C ARG A 83 14.39 4.32 -1.30
N ILE A 84 13.77 4.96 -2.29
CA ILE A 84 13.60 4.40 -3.64
C ILE A 84 14.95 4.17 -4.33
N HIS A 85 15.86 5.15 -4.24
CA HIS A 85 17.21 5.00 -4.76
C HIS A 85 17.99 3.86 -4.10
N GLN A 86 17.88 3.73 -2.77
CA GLN A 86 18.52 2.64 -2.02
C GLN A 86 17.97 1.26 -2.40
N ALA A 87 16.69 1.17 -2.75
CA ALA A 87 16.09 -0.06 -3.27
C ALA A 87 16.60 -0.44 -4.68
N SER A 88 17.40 0.42 -5.33
CA SER A 88 17.94 0.20 -6.68
C SER A 88 16.86 -0.10 -7.72
N LEU A 89 15.72 0.59 -7.60
CA LEU A 89 14.61 0.49 -8.53
C LEU A 89 14.83 1.42 -9.71
N GLU A 90 14.88 0.86 -10.93
CA GLU A 90 14.86 1.62 -12.17
C GLU A 90 13.40 1.93 -12.54
N ALA A 91 12.87 3.02 -11.98
CA ALA A 91 11.52 3.48 -12.28
C ALA A 91 11.51 4.48 -13.45
N ASP A 92 10.57 4.32 -14.38
CA ASP A 92 10.31 5.24 -15.49
C ASP A 92 9.76 6.58 -14.99
N SER A 93 8.96 6.56 -13.91
CA SER A 93 8.50 7.78 -13.23
C SER A 93 8.35 7.58 -11.73
N ILE A 94 8.64 8.64 -10.97
CA ILE A 94 8.40 8.71 -9.52
C ILE A 94 7.58 9.96 -9.26
N GLU A 95 6.40 9.77 -8.69
CA GLU A 95 5.43 10.82 -8.45
C GLU A 95 4.97 10.79 -7.00
N ILE A 96 4.92 11.96 -6.36
CA ILE A 96 4.39 12.08 -5.00
C ILE A 96 2.91 12.41 -5.09
N ARG A 97 2.11 11.68 -4.30
CA ARG A 97 0.68 11.89 -4.14
C ARG A 97 0.36 12.18 -2.69
N SER A 98 -0.05 13.43 -2.44
CA SER A 98 -0.54 13.86 -1.14
C SER A 98 -1.99 13.45 -0.96
N VAL A 99 -2.34 12.84 0.18
CA VAL A 99 -3.73 12.52 0.53
C VAL A 99 -4.04 12.87 1.98
N ALA A 100 -5.33 12.95 2.31
CA ALA A 100 -5.81 13.21 3.66
C ALA A 100 -5.33 12.14 4.66
N ALA A 101 -5.12 12.55 5.91
CA ALA A 101 -4.67 11.68 6.99
C ALA A 101 -5.56 10.45 7.21
N ASP A 102 -6.87 10.58 6.99
CA ASP A 102 -7.83 9.49 7.19
C ASP A 102 -7.66 8.36 6.17
N ASP A 103 -7.26 8.68 4.93
CA ASP A 103 -7.00 7.67 3.90
C ASP A 103 -5.75 6.85 4.24
N ILE A 104 -4.71 7.49 4.78
CA ILE A 104 -3.45 6.83 5.16
C ILE A 104 -3.59 6.07 6.48
N ALA A 105 -4.42 6.54 7.41
CA ALA A 105 -4.60 5.91 8.72
C ALA A 105 -4.97 4.42 8.63
N THR A 106 -5.61 4.02 7.53
CA THR A 106 -5.97 2.63 7.23
C THR A 106 -4.76 1.76 6.88
N TYR A 107 -3.65 2.34 6.41
CA TYR A 107 -2.42 1.65 6.01
C TYR A 107 -1.29 1.78 7.04
N GLY A 108 -1.38 2.76 7.93
CA GLY A 108 -0.37 3.05 8.95
C GLY A 108 -0.01 1.84 9.84
N SER A 109 1.22 1.86 10.35
CA SER A 109 1.75 0.77 11.18
C SER A 109 1.02 0.66 12.53
N ALA A 110 0.70 -0.57 12.94
CA ALA A 110 0.17 -0.86 14.27
C ALA A 110 1.14 -0.48 15.42
N LYS A 111 2.40 -0.12 15.10
CA LYS A 111 3.40 0.33 16.07
C LYS A 111 3.02 1.65 16.77
N LEU A 112 2.13 2.47 16.20
CA LEU A 112 1.70 3.72 16.86
C LEU A 112 0.84 3.48 18.11
N SER A 113 0.30 2.27 18.32
CA SER A 113 -0.49 1.93 19.53
C SER A 113 0.33 1.42 20.71
N THR A 114 1.63 1.11 20.55
CA THR A 114 2.40 0.44 21.62
C THR A 114 3.42 1.35 22.34
N HIS A 115 3.64 2.58 21.85
CA HIS A 115 4.58 3.54 22.47
C HIS A 115 3.93 4.76 23.14
N GLN A 116 2.62 4.74 23.43
CA GLN A 116 2.00 5.73 24.33
C GLN A 116 1.73 5.11 25.72
N ASN A 117 2.77 5.04 26.53
CA ASN A 117 2.76 4.93 28.00
C ASN A 117 3.99 5.76 28.44
N MET A 118 3.99 6.77 29.30
CA MET A 118 3.07 7.28 30.31
C MET A 118 3.27 8.80 30.38
N GLN A 119 2.22 9.59 30.19
CA GLN A 119 2.08 10.89 30.84
C GLN A 119 0.58 11.15 30.93
N GLU A 120 0.08 11.00 32.16
CA GLU A 120 -1.29 11.31 32.54
C GLU A 120 -1.60 12.76 32.17
N ASN A 121 -2.65 12.94 31.38
CA ASN A 121 -3.43 14.16 31.51
C ASN A 121 -4.89 13.79 31.23
N GLU A 122 -5.68 13.84 32.30
CA GLU A 122 -7.11 13.64 32.32
C GLU A 122 -7.79 14.74 31.48
N GLY A 123 -8.09 14.40 30.25
CA GLY A 123 -8.93 15.20 29.37
C GLY A 123 -9.50 14.25 28.34
N SER A 124 -10.75 13.84 28.56
CA SER A 124 -11.67 13.16 27.65
C SER A 124 -11.22 13.08 26.18
N LYS A 125 -10.22 12.23 25.89
CA LYS A 125 -9.89 11.85 24.52
C LYS A 125 -10.99 10.91 24.08
N GLY A 126 -12.04 11.49 23.51
CA GLY A 126 -13.08 10.77 22.79
C GLY A 126 -12.37 9.70 21.96
N ARG A 127 -12.58 8.45 22.35
CA ARG A 127 -12.00 7.27 21.75
C ARG A 127 -12.26 7.41 20.25
N ARG A 128 -11.26 7.83 19.47
CA ARG A 128 -11.41 7.99 18.01
C ARG A 128 -11.82 6.62 17.51
N ILE A 129 -13.12 6.46 17.27
CA ILE A 129 -13.68 5.29 16.62
C ILE A 129 -13.14 5.43 15.20
N TYR A 130 -11.97 4.82 14.95
CA TYR A 130 -11.46 4.69 13.61
C TYR A 130 -12.48 3.85 12.88
N LYS A 131 -13.31 4.52 12.09
CA LYS A 131 -14.23 3.83 11.22
C LYS A 131 -13.37 3.09 10.22
N ASN A 132 -13.51 1.78 10.21
CA ASN A 132 -12.93 0.86 9.25
C ASN A 132 -13.60 1.06 7.87
N GLU A 133 -13.58 2.31 7.40
CA GLU A 133 -14.12 2.79 6.15
C GLU A 133 -13.02 2.73 5.08
N PRO A 134 -13.39 2.45 3.82
CA PRO A 134 -12.41 2.45 2.74
C PRO A 134 -11.78 3.83 2.53
N PRO A 135 -10.49 3.91 2.16
CA PRO A 135 -9.79 5.17 1.89
C PRO A 135 -10.23 5.74 0.54
N VAL A 136 -11.31 6.52 0.53
CA VAL A 136 -12.03 6.90 -0.70
C VAL A 136 -11.19 7.81 -1.58
N GLY A 137 -10.42 8.75 -1.02
CA GLY A 137 -9.60 9.69 -1.78
C GLY A 137 -8.47 8.96 -2.51
N LEU A 138 -7.66 8.20 -1.78
CA LEU A 138 -6.60 7.36 -2.35
C LEU A 138 -7.15 6.36 -3.38
N THR A 139 -8.28 5.72 -3.08
CA THR A 139 -8.91 4.78 -4.03
C THR A 139 -9.33 5.47 -5.32
N SER A 140 -9.85 6.70 -5.23
CA SER A 140 -10.26 7.47 -6.40
C SER A 140 -9.05 7.88 -7.25
N LEU A 141 -7.96 8.25 -6.58
CA LEU A 141 -6.70 8.63 -7.21
C LEU A 141 -6.03 7.46 -7.95
N ILE A 142 -5.96 6.29 -7.31
CA ILE A 142 -5.49 5.04 -7.96
C ILE A 142 -6.28 4.77 -9.23
N ARG A 143 -7.61 4.92 -9.19
CA ARG A 143 -8.44 4.67 -10.36
C ARG A 143 -8.24 5.71 -11.46
N SER A 144 -8.06 6.99 -11.13
CA SER A 144 -7.87 8.02 -12.17
C SER A 144 -6.56 7.85 -12.93
N GLU A 145 -5.52 7.33 -12.30
CA GLU A 145 -4.17 7.27 -12.88
C GLU A 145 -3.76 5.87 -13.38
N SER A 146 -4.33 4.84 -12.76
CA SER A 146 -3.95 3.44 -13.00
C SER A 146 -5.07 2.58 -13.55
N ALA A 147 -6.22 3.14 -13.98
CA ALA A 147 -7.32 2.34 -14.56
C ALA A 147 -6.88 1.45 -15.74
N ASN A 148 -5.92 1.92 -16.54
CA ASN A 148 -5.41 1.21 -17.70
C ASN A 148 -4.07 0.51 -17.43
N ALA A 149 -3.60 0.47 -16.19
CA ALA A 149 -2.34 -0.17 -15.87
C ALA A 149 -2.44 -1.69 -16.01
N ASP A 150 -1.35 -2.31 -16.48
CA ASP A 150 -1.32 -3.76 -16.65
C ASP A 150 -1.25 -4.47 -15.31
N LEU A 151 -0.47 -3.96 -14.36
CA LEU A 151 -0.35 -4.49 -13.02
C LEU A 151 -0.30 -3.35 -12.02
N ILE A 152 -1.07 -3.48 -10.95
CA ILE A 152 -1.09 -2.49 -9.87
C ILE A 152 -0.67 -3.19 -8.57
N MET A 153 0.34 -2.66 -7.91
CA MET A 153 0.79 -3.11 -6.60
C MET A 153 0.44 -2.07 -5.53
N LEU A 154 -0.19 -2.52 -4.45
CA LEU A 154 -0.68 -1.67 -3.37
C LEU A 154 -0.26 -2.26 -2.00
N ASN A 155 -0.09 -1.40 -0.99
CA ASN A 155 -0.06 -1.85 0.39
C ASN A 155 -1.43 -2.46 0.80
N LEU A 156 -1.42 -3.44 1.71
CA LEU A 156 -2.64 -3.97 2.32
C LEU A 156 -3.14 -3.02 3.41
N PRO A 157 -4.39 -2.54 3.34
CA PRO A 157 -5.04 -1.88 4.47
C PRO A 157 -4.93 -2.75 5.73
N ARG A 158 -4.55 -2.15 6.85
CA ARG A 158 -4.43 -2.81 8.16
C ARG A 158 -5.66 -2.51 9.00
N PRO A 159 -6.57 -3.48 9.18
CA PRO A 159 -7.69 -3.31 10.08
C PRO A 159 -7.26 -2.92 11.49
N ARG A 160 -7.92 -1.93 12.09
CA ARG A 160 -7.75 -1.60 13.50
C ARG A 160 -8.79 -2.32 14.36
N GLY A 161 -8.37 -2.79 15.53
CA GLY A 161 -9.22 -3.52 16.46
C GLY A 161 -9.69 -4.87 15.92
N ASP A 162 -10.80 -5.37 16.46
CA ASP A 162 -11.38 -6.66 16.06
C ASP A 162 -12.30 -6.50 14.83
N MET A 163 -11.74 -6.07 13.70
CA MET A 163 -12.48 -5.99 12.45
C MET A 163 -12.75 -7.41 11.92
N PRO A 164 -14.01 -7.76 11.56
CA PRO A 164 -14.30 -9.03 10.93
C PRO A 164 -13.68 -9.10 9.53
N ALA A 165 -13.28 -10.31 9.11
CA ALA A 165 -12.65 -10.52 7.80
C ALA A 165 -13.56 -10.12 6.64
N SER A 166 -14.89 -10.28 6.78
CA SER A 166 -15.87 -9.82 5.80
C SER A 166 -15.75 -8.33 5.52
N ARG A 167 -15.46 -7.51 6.54
CA ARG A 167 -15.31 -6.06 6.36
C ARG A 167 -14.01 -5.70 5.66
N LEU A 168 -12.91 -6.42 5.94
CA LEU A 168 -11.67 -6.27 5.19
C LEU A 168 -11.91 -6.62 3.71
N LEU A 169 -12.57 -7.74 3.41
CA LEU A 169 -12.87 -8.13 2.04
C LEU A 169 -13.75 -7.11 1.31
N GLN A 170 -14.77 -6.55 1.97
CA GLN A 170 -15.57 -5.44 1.43
C GLN A 170 -14.70 -4.21 1.12
N MET A 171 -13.77 -3.87 2.00
CA MET A 171 -12.84 -2.76 1.78
C MET A 171 -11.91 -3.03 0.60
N LEU A 172 -11.39 -4.26 0.47
CA LEU A 172 -10.55 -4.64 -0.68
C LEU A 172 -11.34 -4.61 -1.99
N ASP A 173 -12.61 -5.00 -1.98
CA ASP A 173 -13.48 -4.88 -3.15
C ASP A 173 -13.65 -3.42 -3.57
N VAL A 174 -13.83 -2.51 -2.61
CA VAL A 174 -13.86 -1.06 -2.89
C VAL A 174 -12.52 -0.58 -3.44
N VAL A 175 -11.41 -0.82 -2.75
CA VAL A 175 -10.07 -0.32 -3.15
C VAL A 175 -9.68 -0.83 -4.55
N THR A 176 -10.03 -2.07 -4.89
CA THR A 176 -9.62 -2.70 -6.14
C THR A 176 -10.70 -2.68 -7.24
N LYS A 177 -11.83 -2.01 -7.01
CA LYS A 177 -12.93 -1.92 -7.97
C LYS A 177 -12.45 -1.31 -9.29
N ARG A 178 -12.80 -1.96 -10.41
CA ARG A 178 -12.40 -1.59 -11.79
C ARG A 178 -10.90 -1.67 -12.09
N LEU A 179 -10.10 -2.26 -11.21
CA LEU A 179 -8.71 -2.56 -11.47
C LEU A 179 -8.58 -4.00 -11.97
N THR A 180 -7.89 -4.18 -13.10
CA THR A 180 -7.83 -5.45 -13.84
C THR A 180 -7.00 -6.50 -13.12
N ARG A 181 -5.78 -6.15 -12.72
CA ARG A 181 -4.81 -7.02 -12.06
C ARG A 181 -4.17 -6.26 -10.90
N VAL A 182 -4.39 -6.76 -9.69
CA VAL A 182 -3.92 -6.11 -8.46
C VAL A 182 -3.21 -7.13 -7.59
N VAL A 183 -2.03 -6.76 -7.11
CA VAL A 183 -1.33 -7.45 -6.03
C VAL A 183 -1.33 -6.55 -4.82
N ILE A 184 -1.91 -7.04 -3.72
CA ILE A 184 -1.93 -6.32 -2.46
C ILE A 184 -0.94 -6.98 -1.51
N PHE A 185 0.00 -6.21 -0.99
CA PHE A 185 1.13 -6.69 -0.21
C PHE A 185 1.07 -6.22 1.25
N ARG A 186 1.36 -7.13 2.17
CA ARG A 186 1.61 -6.80 3.58
C ARG A 186 2.93 -7.45 4.01
N PRO A 187 3.83 -6.70 4.66
CA PRO A 187 5.02 -7.28 5.29
C PRO A 187 4.65 -8.08 6.55
N PRO A 188 5.64 -8.75 7.18
CA PRO A 188 5.53 -9.22 8.55
C PRO A 188 5.29 -8.06 9.53
N ILE A 189 4.83 -8.37 10.74
CA ILE A 189 4.57 -7.35 11.78
C ILE A 189 5.88 -6.94 12.47
N ASN A 190 6.82 -7.88 12.60
CA ASN A 190 8.11 -7.68 13.25
C ASN A 190 9.21 -7.52 12.21
N PHE A 191 9.29 -6.34 11.61
CA PHE A 191 10.49 -5.86 10.94
C PHE A 191 11.09 -4.72 11.76
#